data_AF-A0ABD8A8T3-F1
#
_entry.id   AF-A0ABD8A8T3-F1
#
_cell.length_a   1.000
_cell.length_b   1.000
_cell.length_c   1.000
_cell.angle_alpha   90.00
_cell.angle_beta   90.00
_cell.angle_gamma   90.00
#
_symmetry.space_group_name_H-M   'P 1'
#
loop_
_entity.id
_entity.type
_entity.pdbx_description
1 polymer ?
#
loop_
_entity_poly.entity_id
_entity_poly.type
_entity_poly.pdbx_seq_one_letter_code
_entity_poly.pdbx_strand_id
1 'polypeptide(L)'
;MNILRSIQIILCAIIAFAFTTAPVSAIYDFEGIPLDTAAQGEIRGEVLTFGTYGLTAPPLECTFTLPSKPVWARVYTGVWGGTERYTGWEELSVNNGVPVRRDLFGKDDRHPETLVSGYGVYWVAHDCTDQLRGGKNTVTLTTSRGQPESRIDGRSYGIFVVAVVEDDKLPLTRYWIAEGNENLHGEGWSGTNPTRHDTCEMVFEKAGAAEGAAADLTAVLVASTKGQPDYVLFNGEDLGVPATDLTLYPEGARDIGNEHIGDATGNPGPEARYIDVETFDVGRLLGDTNTVVFERGRDLNGDGEISTTGSKPEGEDYIHPCSVILTVQRPDGAPAPDFAVDTPVAAGAYAGEEATIRATVRNYGVRPDGKIEVAFSVDGKVVKTVEIEPARSGVQQVETGVTLAEGRHTIAVRVDAGGDVDPTDNEASVQLTVGTVPDLSVAVGTPVRGGLEAAAQAAATQQSPAPLFALFAGLSLAALLMMRPPRGKAAILLIAGAVIVAACPLAAASGYLDYTLPITIENGGGSDVGAFDLTIYLDGDKAAVKQIDGIDAGATVTIDVPLYTTPGKHRIKVVADEGSAIKDSNRANNAAEGEYAFP
;
A
#
# COMPACT_ATOMS: atom_id res chain seq x y z
N MET A 1 48.12 -21.72 7.06
CA MET A 1 47.02 -22.56 6.52
C MET A 1 45.68 -22.38 7.24
N ASN A 2 45.65 -22.08 8.55
CA ASN A 2 44.38 -21.88 9.27
C ASN A 2 43.73 -20.50 9.04
N ILE A 3 44.53 -19.44 8.85
CA ILE A 3 44.01 -18.07 8.68
C ILE A 3 43.26 -17.90 7.36
N LEU A 4 43.76 -18.46 6.24
CA LEU A 4 43.05 -18.41 4.95
C LEU A 4 41.74 -19.20 4.96
N ARG A 5 41.67 -20.34 5.68
CA ARG A 5 40.42 -21.10 5.85
C ARG A 5 39.40 -20.34 6.70
N SER A 6 39.84 -19.68 7.76
CA SER A 6 38.96 -18.84 8.58
C SER A 6 38.45 -17.62 7.82
N ILE A 7 39.28 -17.00 6.97
CA ILE A 7 38.86 -15.88 6.10
C ILE A 7 37.86 -16.36 5.05
N GLN A 8 38.06 -17.53 4.43
CA GLN A 8 37.08 -18.10 3.49
C GLN A 8 35.74 -18.44 4.14
N ILE A 9 35.74 -18.99 5.36
CA ILE A 9 34.49 -19.31 6.08
C ILE A 9 33.75 -18.03 6.46
N ILE A 10 34.46 -16.98 6.90
CA ILE A 10 33.86 -15.68 7.22
C ILE A 10 33.35 -14.99 5.94
N LEU A 11 34.08 -15.07 4.83
CA LEU A 11 33.65 -14.49 3.56
C LEU A 11 32.44 -15.23 2.97
N CYS A 12 32.40 -16.57 3.05
CA CYS A 12 31.23 -17.36 2.66
C CYS A 12 30.04 -17.12 3.59
N ALA A 13 30.26 -16.88 4.89
CA ALA A 13 29.19 -16.51 5.82
C ALA A 13 28.67 -15.09 5.54
N ILE A 14 29.53 -14.14 5.18
CA ILE A 14 29.13 -12.76 4.79
C ILE A 14 28.39 -12.76 3.45
N ILE A 15 28.82 -13.58 2.48
CA ILE A 15 28.11 -13.75 1.20
C ILE A 15 26.77 -14.45 1.42
N ALA A 16 26.71 -15.50 2.26
CA ALA A 16 25.46 -16.16 2.63
C ALA A 16 24.51 -15.24 3.42
N PHE A 17 25.03 -14.29 4.21
CA PHE A 17 24.21 -13.30 4.92
C PHE A 17 23.73 -12.17 4.00
N ALA A 18 24.53 -11.79 2.99
CA ALA A 18 24.19 -10.76 2.00
C ALA A 18 23.10 -11.18 1.01
N PHE A 19 22.73 -12.47 0.95
CA PHE A 19 21.62 -12.98 0.15
C PHE A 19 20.33 -13.25 0.95
N THR A 20 20.27 -12.91 2.25
CA THR A 20 19.06 -13.11 3.09
C THR A 20 18.17 -11.88 3.22
N THR A 21 18.42 -10.80 2.48
CA THR A 21 17.44 -9.75 2.35
C THR A 21 16.40 -10.21 1.33
N ALA A 22 15.25 -10.65 1.81
CA ALA A 22 14.04 -10.67 1.00
C ALA A 22 13.95 -9.31 0.26
N PRO A 23 13.86 -9.27 -1.08
CA PRO A 23 13.36 -8.08 -1.74
C PRO A 23 11.88 -7.97 -1.36
N VAL A 24 11.62 -7.30 -0.26
CA VAL A 24 10.43 -6.45 -0.16
C VAL A 24 11.02 -5.06 -0.24
N SER A 25 11.17 -4.54 -1.47
CA SER A 25 11.52 -3.14 -1.64
C SER A 25 10.21 -2.39 -1.44
N ALA A 26 10.10 -1.48 -0.47
CA ALA A 26 9.07 -0.48 -0.62
C ALA A 26 9.55 0.38 -1.77
N ILE A 27 8.88 0.19 -2.88
CA ILE A 27 9.10 0.88 -4.13
C ILE A 27 8.11 2.01 -4.10
N TYR A 28 8.56 3.23 -4.34
CA TYR A 28 7.60 4.25 -4.73
C TYR A 28 6.80 3.74 -5.93
N ASP A 29 5.48 3.69 -5.77
CA ASP A 29 4.54 3.53 -6.86
C ASP A 29 3.54 4.68 -6.81
N PHE A 30 3.28 5.29 -7.96
CA PHE A 30 2.29 6.35 -8.02
C PHE A 30 0.89 5.80 -7.73
N GLU A 31 0.55 4.61 -8.23
CA GLU A 31 -0.79 4.02 -8.06
C GLU A 31 -1.04 3.55 -6.62
N GLY A 32 0.03 3.34 -5.84
CA GLY A 32 -0.05 2.87 -4.46
C GLY A 32 0.77 1.62 -4.20
N ILE A 33 1.00 1.35 -2.92
CA ILE A 33 1.56 0.08 -2.48
C ILE A 33 0.40 -0.72 -1.87
N PRO A 34 0.08 -1.91 -2.43
CA PRO A 34 -1.04 -2.70 -1.96
C PRO A 34 -1.01 -3.02 -0.48
N LEU A 35 -2.18 -3.12 0.13
CA LEU A 35 -2.33 -3.61 1.50
C LEU A 35 -1.93 -5.09 1.54
N ASP A 36 -0.98 -5.43 2.41
CA ASP A 36 -0.58 -6.81 2.69
C ASP A 36 -0.51 -7.04 4.21
N THR A 37 -0.70 -8.29 4.63
CA THR A 37 -0.70 -8.68 6.04
C THR A 37 0.72 -8.61 6.62
N ALA A 38 0.99 -7.57 7.40
CA ALA A 38 2.24 -7.41 8.13
C ALA A 38 2.32 -8.31 9.37
N ALA A 39 1.17 -8.55 10.02
CA ALA A 39 1.07 -9.48 11.13
C ALA A 39 -0.30 -10.14 11.23
N GLN A 40 -0.32 -11.39 11.65
CA GLN A 40 -1.52 -12.16 11.95
C GLN A 40 -1.24 -13.18 13.06
N GLY A 41 -2.31 -13.72 13.62
CA GLY A 41 -2.22 -14.81 14.56
C GLY A 41 -3.33 -14.76 15.60
N GLU A 42 -3.09 -15.42 16.71
CA GLU A 42 -4.05 -15.51 17.79
C GLU A 42 -3.38 -15.37 19.15
N ILE A 43 -3.98 -14.58 20.03
CA ILE A 43 -3.50 -14.36 21.40
C ILE A 43 -4.66 -14.38 22.38
N ARG A 44 -4.38 -14.70 23.65
CA ARG A 44 -5.33 -14.39 24.73
C ARG A 44 -5.10 -12.95 25.16
N GLY A 45 -5.92 -12.03 24.66
CA GLY A 45 -5.68 -10.60 24.80
C GLY A 45 -6.31 -9.79 23.69
N GLU A 46 -5.70 -8.63 23.37
CA GLU A 46 -6.27 -7.63 22.47
C GLU A 46 -5.23 -7.03 21.54
N VAL A 47 -5.70 -6.53 20.39
CA VAL A 47 -4.96 -5.59 19.55
C VAL A 47 -5.41 -4.19 19.92
N LEU A 48 -4.47 -3.35 20.36
CA LEU A 48 -4.72 -1.99 20.82
C LEU A 48 -4.13 -0.99 19.84
N THR A 49 -4.90 0.04 19.49
CA THR A 49 -4.46 1.14 18.63
C THR A 49 -4.41 2.47 19.36
N PHE A 50 -3.44 3.31 19.03
CA PHE A 50 -3.27 4.64 19.60
C PHE A 50 -2.73 5.61 18.56
N GLY A 51 -2.95 6.90 18.73
CA GLY A 51 -2.27 7.85 17.85
C GLY A 51 -2.42 9.31 18.23
N THR A 52 -1.67 10.12 17.49
CA THR A 52 -1.76 11.58 17.46
C THR A 52 -1.89 11.95 16.00
N TYR A 53 -3.00 12.59 15.63
CA TYR A 53 -3.42 12.74 14.24
C TYR A 53 -3.59 14.20 13.84
N GLY A 54 -3.55 14.45 12.53
CA GLY A 54 -3.76 15.73 11.88
C GLY A 54 -2.49 16.27 11.23
N LEU A 55 -2.60 16.73 9.97
CA LEU A 55 -1.49 17.27 9.19
C LEU A 55 -0.87 18.54 9.82
N THR A 56 0.17 18.35 10.64
CA THR A 56 0.78 19.41 11.45
C THR A 56 2.31 19.43 11.35
N ALA A 57 2.92 20.53 11.78
CA ALA A 57 4.38 20.64 11.81
C ALA A 57 4.96 19.78 12.95
N PRO A 58 6.07 19.06 12.73
CA PRO A 58 6.78 18.37 13.80
C PRO A 58 7.38 19.35 14.82
N PRO A 59 7.69 18.91 16.06
CA PRO A 59 7.56 17.52 16.55
C PRO A 59 6.13 17.11 16.86
N LEU A 60 5.81 15.83 16.64
CA LEU A 60 4.59 15.18 17.17
C LEU A 60 4.96 14.29 18.35
N GLU A 61 4.03 14.15 19.29
CA GLU A 61 4.15 13.22 20.41
C GLU A 61 2.85 12.42 20.55
N CYS A 62 2.96 11.10 20.70
CA CYS A 62 1.87 10.21 21.07
C CYS A 62 2.20 9.54 22.42
N THR A 63 1.35 9.73 23.41
CA THR A 63 1.50 9.14 24.74
C THR A 63 0.31 8.25 25.05
N PHE A 64 0.57 7.00 25.43
CA PHE A 64 -0.44 5.98 25.70
C PHE A 64 0.01 5.02 26.80
N THR A 65 -0.87 4.11 27.23
CA THR A 65 -0.57 3.10 28.26
C THR A 65 -0.95 1.72 27.78
N LEU A 66 -0.04 0.75 27.94
CA LEU A 66 -0.30 -0.66 27.64
C LEU A 66 -0.48 -1.45 28.94
N PRO A 67 -1.35 -2.48 28.97
CA PRO A 67 -1.56 -3.30 30.16
C PRO A 67 -0.35 -4.19 30.47
N SER A 68 0.35 -4.68 29.45
CA SER A 68 1.56 -5.50 29.56
C SER A 68 2.53 -5.18 28.41
N LYS A 69 3.69 -5.87 28.33
CA LYS A 69 4.60 -5.71 27.20
C LYS A 69 3.95 -6.35 25.96
N PRO A 70 3.93 -5.67 24.81
CA PRO A 70 3.37 -6.27 23.60
C PRO A 70 4.22 -7.46 23.12
N VAL A 71 3.55 -8.46 22.54
CA VAL A 71 4.20 -9.59 21.86
C VAL A 71 4.58 -9.23 20.42
N TRP A 72 3.88 -8.25 19.85
CA TRP A 72 4.18 -7.62 18.57
C TRP A 72 3.70 -6.17 18.61
N ALA A 73 4.48 -5.23 18.08
CA ALA A 73 4.02 -3.86 17.91
C ALA A 73 4.68 -3.15 16.74
N ARG A 74 3.90 -2.31 16.07
CA ARG A 74 4.34 -1.44 14.98
C ARG A 74 3.95 -0.01 15.29
N VAL A 75 4.85 0.91 14.99
CA VAL A 75 4.57 2.35 14.98
C VAL A 75 4.66 2.81 13.54
N TYR A 76 3.60 3.46 13.07
CA TYR A 76 3.51 4.07 11.77
C TYR A 76 3.58 5.59 11.88
N THR A 77 4.27 6.21 10.94
CA THR A 77 4.36 7.67 10.83
C THR A 77 3.95 8.11 9.44
N GLY A 78 2.96 8.99 9.37
CA GLY A 78 2.54 9.61 8.12
C GLY A 78 3.28 10.92 7.92
N VAL A 79 4.03 11.09 6.82
CA VAL A 79 4.75 12.32 6.48
C VAL A 79 4.36 12.80 5.08
N TRP A 80 4.02 14.08 4.95
CA TRP A 80 3.75 14.66 3.64
C TRP A 80 5.03 15.20 2.98
N GLY A 81 5.33 14.64 1.83
CA GLY A 81 6.47 14.99 0.99
C GLY A 81 6.31 16.31 0.26
N GLY A 82 5.07 16.64 -0.11
CA GLY A 82 4.69 17.79 -0.93
C GLY A 82 4.71 17.49 -2.44
N THR A 83 5.68 16.68 -2.91
CA THR A 83 5.72 16.13 -4.28
C THR A 83 6.34 14.75 -4.24
N GLU A 84 6.18 13.98 -5.32
CA GLU A 84 6.83 12.69 -5.52
C GLU A 84 8.37 12.79 -5.58
N ARG A 85 8.94 13.99 -5.72
CA ARG A 85 10.41 14.18 -5.90
C ARG A 85 11.11 14.68 -4.65
N TYR A 86 10.37 15.16 -3.67
CA TYR A 86 10.96 15.85 -2.53
C TYR A 86 11.50 14.85 -1.51
N THR A 87 12.73 15.11 -1.09
CA THR A 87 13.48 14.28 -0.16
C THR A 87 13.73 14.99 1.15
N GLY A 88 13.91 14.21 2.20
CA GLY A 88 14.11 14.68 3.56
C GLY A 88 14.44 13.52 4.49
N TRP A 89 14.10 13.67 5.76
CA TRP A 89 14.19 12.58 6.72
C TRP A 89 13.11 12.74 7.79
N GLU A 90 12.75 11.63 8.40
CA GLU A 90 12.06 11.58 9.68
C GLU A 90 12.95 10.93 10.75
N GLU A 91 12.66 11.22 12.01
CA GLU A 91 13.39 10.67 13.15
C GLU A 91 12.43 10.38 14.30
N LEU A 92 12.34 9.10 14.66
CA LEU A 92 11.43 8.54 15.66
C LEU A 92 12.18 8.22 16.95
N SER A 93 11.62 8.57 18.11
CA SER A 93 12.10 8.11 19.42
C SER A 93 10.96 7.49 20.21
N VAL A 94 11.23 6.34 20.84
CA VAL A 94 10.28 5.65 21.72
C VAL A 94 10.84 5.66 23.14
N ASN A 95 10.03 6.11 24.11
CA ASN A 95 10.35 6.11 25.54
C ASN A 95 11.65 6.84 25.91
N ASN A 96 11.97 7.93 25.20
CA ASN A 96 13.26 8.65 25.28
C ASN A 96 14.47 7.77 24.98
N GLY A 97 14.28 6.69 24.22
CA GLY A 97 15.34 5.88 23.65
C GLY A 97 16.13 6.63 22.58
N VAL A 98 17.17 5.98 22.07
CA VAL A 98 17.99 6.52 20.97
C VAL A 98 17.10 6.75 19.76
N PRO A 99 17.02 7.98 19.22
CA PRO A 99 16.22 8.25 18.04
C PRO A 99 16.72 7.46 16.81
N VAL A 100 15.79 6.96 16.01
CA VAL A 100 16.04 6.25 14.75
C VAL A 100 15.66 7.18 13.62
N ARG A 101 16.63 7.54 12.79
CA ARG A 101 16.41 8.35 11.60
C ARG A 101 16.14 7.46 10.38
N ARG A 102 15.15 7.83 9.59
CA ARG A 102 14.85 7.28 8.26
C ARG A 102 14.95 8.39 7.23
N ASP A 103 15.86 8.22 6.27
CA ASP A 103 15.93 9.11 5.11
C ASP A 103 14.75 8.80 4.17
N LEU A 104 14.17 9.85 3.59
CA LEU A 104 12.99 9.80 2.72
C LEU A 104 13.40 10.28 1.32
N PHE A 105 13.33 9.39 0.33
CA PHE A 105 13.89 9.62 -1.01
C PHE A 105 12.85 9.89 -2.12
N GLY A 106 11.59 10.09 -1.75
CA GLY A 106 10.49 10.32 -2.69
C GLY A 106 10.35 9.15 -3.64
N LYS A 107 10.26 9.43 -4.93
CA LYS A 107 10.14 8.41 -5.97
C LYS A 107 11.34 7.48 -6.12
N ASP A 108 12.47 7.87 -5.53
CA ASP A 108 13.69 7.08 -5.51
C ASP A 108 13.81 6.27 -4.20
N ASP A 109 12.80 6.27 -3.33
CA ASP A 109 12.80 5.44 -2.12
C ASP A 109 12.65 3.96 -2.45
N ARG A 110 13.44 3.14 -1.73
CA ARG A 110 13.59 1.69 -1.93
C ARG A 110 13.54 0.94 -0.61
N HIS A 111 13.25 1.61 0.50
CA HIS A 111 13.38 1.00 1.82
C HIS A 111 12.12 0.19 2.18
N PRO A 112 12.18 -1.14 2.45
CA PRO A 112 11.03 -2.04 2.72
C PRO A 112 9.88 -1.50 3.57
N GLU A 113 10.23 -0.72 4.59
CA GLU A 113 9.27 -0.20 5.57
C GLU A 113 8.93 1.28 5.35
N THR A 114 9.28 1.85 4.20
CA THR A 114 8.96 3.23 3.81
C THR A 114 7.98 3.18 2.65
N LEU A 115 6.70 3.07 2.96
CA LEU A 115 5.65 2.93 1.95
C LEU A 115 5.32 4.32 1.43
N VAL A 116 5.77 4.68 0.23
CA VAL A 116 5.56 6.01 -0.35
C VAL A 116 4.82 5.92 -1.68
N SER A 117 3.78 6.72 -1.85
CA SER A 117 2.98 6.73 -3.07
C SER A 117 2.44 8.12 -3.40
N GLY A 118 1.79 8.23 -4.56
CA GLY A 118 1.18 9.47 -5.05
C GLY A 118 2.14 10.67 -5.03
N TYR A 119 1.68 11.80 -4.51
CA TYR A 119 2.48 13.04 -4.45
C TYR A 119 3.41 13.11 -3.25
N GLY A 120 4.10 12.00 -2.95
CA GLY A 120 5.03 11.87 -1.84
C GLY A 120 4.31 11.74 -0.49
N VAL A 121 3.26 10.94 -0.42
CA VAL A 121 2.64 10.56 0.85
C VAL A 121 3.47 9.40 1.41
N TYR A 122 4.17 9.62 2.52
CA TYR A 122 4.96 8.57 3.18
C TYR A 122 4.17 7.98 4.34
N TRP A 123 4.09 6.66 4.37
CA TRP A 123 3.63 5.86 5.49
C TRP A 123 4.80 4.97 5.92
N VAL A 124 5.50 5.37 6.98
CA VAL A 124 6.73 4.71 7.41
C VAL A 124 6.43 3.82 8.60
N ALA A 125 6.80 2.54 8.48
CA ALA A 125 6.54 1.53 9.48
C ALA A 125 7.82 1.22 10.28
N HIS A 126 7.68 1.14 11.61
CA HIS A 126 8.78 0.90 12.53
C HIS A 126 8.44 -0.26 13.46
N ASP A 127 9.24 -1.32 13.46
CA ASP A 127 9.13 -2.36 14.50
C ASP A 127 9.55 -1.78 15.87
N CYS A 128 8.56 -1.67 16.75
CA CYS A 128 8.71 -1.10 18.08
C CYS A 128 8.42 -2.11 19.19
N THR A 129 8.34 -3.40 18.85
CA THR A 129 7.94 -4.48 19.78
C THR A 129 8.78 -4.50 21.06
N ASP A 130 10.10 -4.32 20.92
CA ASP A 130 11.03 -4.38 22.05
C ASP A 130 11.27 -3.01 22.72
N GLN A 131 10.89 -1.91 22.07
CA GLN A 131 10.99 -0.55 22.59
C GLN A 131 9.77 -0.16 23.44
N LEU A 132 8.60 -0.74 23.16
CA LEU A 132 7.38 -0.56 23.94
C LEU A 132 7.33 -1.48 25.16
N ARG A 133 6.59 -1.06 26.18
CA ARG A 133 6.50 -1.76 27.48
C ARG A 133 5.12 -1.64 28.10
N GLY A 134 4.84 -2.48 29.10
CA GLY A 134 3.69 -2.29 29.99
C GLY A 134 3.79 -0.96 30.75
N GLY A 135 2.64 -0.34 31.01
CA GLY A 135 2.53 1.00 31.57
C GLY A 135 2.64 2.09 30.51
N LYS A 136 3.07 3.29 30.93
CA LYS A 136 3.13 4.48 30.07
C LYS A 136 4.23 4.37 29.01
N ASN A 137 3.86 4.65 27.77
CA ASN A 137 4.75 4.82 26.62
C ASN A 137 4.61 6.21 26.02
N THR A 138 5.69 6.70 25.41
CA THR A 138 5.70 7.95 24.64
C THR A 138 6.50 7.74 23.36
N VAL A 139 5.92 8.13 22.23
CA VAL A 139 6.54 8.12 20.90
C VAL A 139 6.65 9.56 20.42
N THR A 140 7.82 9.95 19.93
CA THR A 140 8.08 11.30 19.40
C THR A 140 8.57 11.20 17.96
N LEU A 141 8.00 12.02 17.08
CA LEU A 141 8.37 12.12 15.67
C LEU A 141 8.87 13.52 15.35
N THR A 142 10.02 13.60 14.69
CA THR A 142 10.54 14.84 14.07
C THR A 142 10.82 14.62 12.60
N THR A 143 10.82 15.69 11.81
CA THR A 143 11.22 15.62 10.40
C THR A 143 12.22 16.73 10.07
N SER A 144 12.82 16.63 8.89
CA SER A 144 13.70 17.65 8.33
C SER A 144 12.99 18.95 7.90
N ARG A 145 11.68 19.08 8.19
CA ARG A 145 10.87 20.24 7.81
C ARG A 145 11.57 21.57 8.14
N GLY A 146 11.70 22.42 7.13
CA GLY A 146 12.23 23.78 7.28
C GLY A 146 13.75 23.87 7.46
N GLN A 147 14.48 22.75 7.33
CA GLN A 147 15.94 22.77 7.30
C GLN A 147 16.44 23.26 5.92
N PRO A 148 17.53 24.07 5.87
CA PRO A 148 18.01 24.67 4.62
C PRO A 148 18.29 23.67 3.48
N GLU A 149 18.72 22.46 3.81
CA GLU A 149 19.07 21.39 2.90
C GLU A 149 17.88 20.48 2.54
N SER A 150 16.76 20.58 3.24
CA SER A 150 15.59 19.74 3.02
C SER A 150 14.60 20.40 2.07
N ARG A 151 14.04 19.59 1.16
CA ARG A 151 13.03 20.05 0.19
C ARG A 151 11.62 19.55 0.53
N ILE A 152 11.49 18.67 1.52
CA ILE A 152 10.23 18.07 1.94
C ILE A 152 9.30 19.12 2.59
N ASP A 153 7.98 19.02 2.38
CA ASP A 153 7.02 19.79 3.20
C ASP A 153 7.17 19.38 4.67
N GLY A 154 7.19 18.08 4.92
CA GLY A 154 7.60 17.47 6.18
C GLY A 154 6.63 17.65 7.33
N ARG A 155 5.43 18.21 7.08
CA ARG A 155 4.31 18.05 8.01
C ARG A 155 3.94 16.58 8.13
N SER A 156 3.48 16.18 9.30
CA SER A 156 3.10 14.80 9.58
C SER A 156 1.59 14.68 9.67
N TYR A 157 1.02 13.68 8.99
CA TYR A 157 -0.37 13.27 9.14
C TYR A 157 -0.63 12.71 10.53
N GLY A 158 0.34 12.02 11.12
CA GLY A 158 0.22 11.52 12.49
C GLY A 158 1.24 10.45 12.85
N ILE A 159 1.13 10.03 14.10
CA ILE A 159 1.71 8.79 14.63
C ILE A 159 0.54 7.83 14.88
N PHE A 160 0.60 6.63 14.33
CA PHE A 160 -0.36 5.54 14.58
C PHE A 160 0.39 4.36 15.18
N VAL A 161 -0.09 3.80 16.28
CA VAL A 161 0.56 2.71 17.00
C VAL A 161 -0.39 1.53 17.05
N VAL A 162 0.11 0.35 16.72
CA VAL A 162 -0.59 -0.93 16.87
C VAL A 162 0.21 -1.81 17.82
N ALA A 163 -0.43 -2.33 18.86
CA ALA A 163 0.19 -3.20 19.84
C ALA A 163 -0.68 -4.43 20.12
N VAL A 164 -0.12 -5.62 19.89
CA VAL A 164 -0.74 -6.90 20.23
C VAL A 164 -0.28 -7.27 21.64
N VAL A 165 -1.23 -7.35 22.58
CA VAL A 165 -0.92 -7.45 24.01
C VAL A 165 -1.68 -8.59 24.66
N GLU A 166 -0.96 -9.47 25.35
CA GLU A 166 -1.54 -10.60 26.08
C GLU A 166 -2.12 -10.16 27.44
N ASP A 167 -3.31 -10.67 27.74
CA ASP A 167 -3.96 -10.64 29.05
C ASP A 167 -4.79 -11.93 29.23
N ASP A 168 -4.34 -12.80 30.14
CA ASP A 168 -4.97 -14.10 30.42
C ASP A 168 -6.44 -14.02 30.88
N LYS A 169 -6.93 -12.83 31.23
CA LYS A 169 -8.33 -12.62 31.65
C LYS A 169 -9.27 -12.36 30.49
N LEU A 170 -8.73 -12.08 29.31
CA LEU A 170 -9.48 -11.76 28.11
C LEU A 170 -9.75 -13.03 27.28
N PRO A 171 -10.74 -12.98 26.37
CA PRO A 171 -10.95 -14.07 25.43
C PRO A 171 -9.74 -14.25 24.51
N LEU A 172 -9.75 -15.37 23.79
CA LEU A 172 -8.84 -15.56 22.67
C LEU A 172 -9.26 -14.59 21.56
N THR A 173 -8.31 -13.92 20.93
CA THR A 173 -8.55 -12.95 19.85
C THR A 173 -7.65 -13.31 18.68
N ARG A 174 -8.26 -13.65 17.56
CA ARG A 174 -7.57 -13.81 16.28
C ARG A 174 -7.50 -12.45 15.58
N TYR A 175 -6.39 -12.14 14.96
CA TYR A 175 -6.17 -10.83 14.34
C TYR A 175 -5.40 -10.91 13.03
N TRP A 176 -5.62 -9.89 12.21
CA TRP A 176 -4.86 -9.55 11.00
C TRP A 176 -4.59 -8.06 11.03
N ILE A 177 -3.35 -7.67 10.78
CA ILE A 177 -2.88 -6.29 10.70
C ILE A 177 -2.24 -6.16 9.33
N ALA A 178 -2.95 -5.48 8.43
CA ALA A 178 -2.45 -5.17 7.11
C ALA A 178 -1.88 -3.74 7.06
N GLU A 179 -0.80 -3.58 6.30
CA GLU A 179 -0.16 -2.30 6.03
C GLU A 179 0.07 -2.14 4.53
N GLY A 180 0.02 -0.89 4.08
CA GLY A 180 0.18 -0.51 2.68
C GLY A 180 0.23 1.01 2.57
N ASN A 181 0.16 1.51 1.35
CA ASN A 181 -0.03 2.92 1.08
C ASN A 181 -0.65 3.07 -0.31
N GLU A 182 -1.88 2.58 -0.43
CA GLU A 182 -2.65 2.70 -1.65
C GLU A 182 -2.84 4.17 -2.02
N ASN A 183 -2.84 4.53 -3.30
CA ASN A 183 -3.16 5.88 -3.74
C ASN A 183 -4.38 5.79 -4.63
N LEU A 184 -5.56 5.74 -4.02
CA LEU A 184 -6.80 5.81 -4.79
C LEU A 184 -6.94 7.24 -5.29
N HIS A 185 -7.03 7.44 -6.60
CA HIS A 185 -7.07 8.77 -7.20
C HIS A 185 -7.95 8.85 -8.46
N GLY A 186 -8.51 10.03 -8.67
CA GLY A 186 -9.16 10.39 -9.93
C GLY A 186 -8.16 11.00 -10.92
N GLU A 187 -8.67 11.91 -11.74
CA GLU A 187 -7.88 12.72 -12.69
C GLU A 187 -6.96 13.76 -12.00
N GLY A 188 -7.01 13.81 -10.66
CA GLY A 188 -6.30 14.73 -9.79
C GLY A 188 -6.83 16.17 -9.90
N TRP A 189 -6.33 17.04 -9.01
CA TRP A 189 -6.74 18.45 -8.95
C TRP A 189 -6.55 19.20 -10.29
N SER A 190 -5.56 18.81 -11.10
CA SER A 190 -5.31 19.43 -12.40
C SER A 190 -6.16 18.86 -13.55
N GLY A 191 -6.85 17.74 -13.35
CA GLY A 191 -7.57 17.04 -14.42
C GLY A 191 -6.64 16.50 -15.51
N THR A 192 -5.38 16.21 -15.17
CA THR A 192 -4.34 15.78 -16.12
C THR A 192 -3.65 14.51 -15.67
N ASN A 193 -4.15 13.82 -14.65
CA ASN A 193 -3.60 12.55 -14.25
C ASN A 193 -3.89 11.53 -15.37
N PRO A 194 -2.86 10.88 -15.95
CA PRO A 194 -3.06 9.98 -17.07
C PRO A 194 -3.74 8.66 -16.69
N THR A 195 -3.93 8.41 -15.40
CA THR A 195 -4.54 7.19 -14.85
C THR A 195 -5.62 7.51 -13.81
N ARG A 196 -6.44 6.50 -13.53
CA ARG A 196 -7.49 6.50 -12.52
C ARG A 196 -7.41 5.19 -11.73
N HIS A 197 -7.46 5.29 -10.41
CA HIS A 197 -7.42 4.17 -9.47
C HIS A 197 -8.52 4.40 -8.42
N ASP A 198 -9.72 3.87 -8.66
CA ASP A 198 -10.86 4.19 -7.80
C ASP A 198 -11.02 3.24 -6.62
N THR A 199 -10.47 2.02 -6.69
CA THR A 199 -10.76 0.97 -5.72
C THR A 199 -9.54 0.12 -5.42
N CYS A 200 -9.38 -0.29 -4.17
CA CYS A 200 -8.48 -1.37 -3.77
C CYS A 200 -9.19 -2.33 -2.80
N GLU A 201 -8.62 -3.52 -2.63
CA GLU A 201 -9.19 -4.57 -1.78
C GLU A 201 -8.16 -5.21 -0.86
N MET A 202 -8.64 -5.74 0.26
CA MET A 202 -7.87 -6.58 1.18
C MET A 202 -8.71 -7.79 1.60
N VAL A 203 -8.10 -8.98 1.62
CA VAL A 203 -8.77 -10.23 1.97
C VAL A 203 -8.18 -10.83 3.25
N PHE A 204 -9.04 -11.16 4.20
CA PHE A 204 -8.70 -11.85 5.44
C PHE A 204 -9.31 -13.25 5.46
N GLU A 205 -8.46 -14.26 5.47
CA GLU A 205 -8.87 -15.67 5.49
C GLU A 205 -8.84 -16.27 6.89
N LYS A 206 -9.52 -17.41 7.05
CA LYS A 206 -9.57 -18.18 8.30
C LYS A 206 -10.05 -17.35 9.50
N ALA A 207 -11.04 -16.49 9.31
CA ALA A 207 -11.62 -15.76 10.42
C ALA A 207 -12.32 -16.67 11.45
N GLY A 208 -12.84 -17.81 10.99
CA GLY A 208 -13.52 -18.80 11.82
C GLY A 208 -14.86 -18.28 12.31
N ALA A 209 -15.77 -18.00 11.37
CA ALA A 209 -17.03 -17.31 11.63
C ALA A 209 -17.93 -18.13 12.55
N ALA A 210 -17.98 -17.75 13.83
CA ALA A 210 -19.08 -18.10 14.71
C ALA A 210 -20.13 -16.99 14.63
N GLU A 211 -21.39 -17.36 14.38
CA GLU A 211 -22.51 -16.41 14.32
C GLU A 211 -22.52 -15.52 15.58
N GLY A 212 -22.38 -14.20 15.39
CA GLY A 212 -22.39 -13.22 16.49
C GLY A 212 -21.08 -13.09 17.28
N ALA A 213 -19.95 -13.56 16.76
CA ALA A 213 -18.64 -13.24 17.33
C ALA A 213 -18.40 -11.73 17.34
N ALA A 214 -17.85 -11.20 18.44
CA ALA A 214 -17.44 -9.81 18.50
C ALA A 214 -16.23 -9.61 17.59
N ALA A 215 -16.33 -8.69 16.63
CA ALA A 215 -15.26 -8.41 15.70
C ALA A 215 -15.27 -6.96 15.26
N ASP A 216 -14.08 -6.38 15.25
CA ASP A 216 -13.86 -5.00 14.90
C ASP A 216 -12.93 -4.91 13.69
N LEU A 217 -13.31 -4.04 12.74
CA LEU A 217 -12.47 -3.62 11.63
C LEU A 217 -12.02 -2.18 11.88
N THR A 218 -10.71 -1.97 12.06
CA THR A 218 -10.11 -0.63 12.12
C THR A 218 -9.46 -0.28 10.78
N ALA A 219 -9.73 0.91 10.22
CA ALA A 219 -9.12 1.39 8.99
C ALA A 219 -8.43 2.75 9.21
N VAL A 220 -7.28 2.95 8.58
CA VAL A 220 -6.53 4.21 8.57
C VAL A 220 -6.50 4.77 7.15
N LEU A 221 -7.07 5.94 6.98
CA LEU A 221 -7.17 6.66 5.72
C LEU A 221 -6.37 7.96 5.82
N VAL A 222 -5.49 8.22 4.86
CA VAL A 222 -4.64 9.42 4.83
C VAL A 222 -4.96 10.24 3.58
N ALA A 223 -4.74 11.55 3.67
CA ALA A 223 -5.08 12.53 2.63
C ALA A 223 -6.59 12.69 2.37
N SER A 224 -7.40 12.27 3.34
CA SER A 224 -8.84 12.40 3.34
C SER A 224 -9.32 13.85 3.36
N THR A 225 -10.46 14.15 2.74
CA THR A 225 -10.99 15.51 2.60
C THR A 225 -12.49 15.56 2.88
N LYS A 226 -12.84 16.22 3.99
CA LYS A 226 -14.24 16.51 4.33
C LYS A 226 -15.03 17.11 3.16
N GLY A 227 -16.13 16.47 2.82
CA GLY A 227 -17.02 16.90 1.73
C GLY A 227 -16.73 16.23 0.40
N GLN A 228 -15.71 15.38 0.33
CA GLN A 228 -15.44 14.49 -0.79
C GLN A 228 -15.74 13.05 -0.34
N PRO A 229 -16.89 12.47 -0.72
CA PRO A 229 -17.35 11.21 -0.15
C PRO A 229 -16.52 10.01 -0.63
N ASP A 230 -16.15 9.14 0.31
CA ASP A 230 -15.48 7.85 0.08
C ASP A 230 -16.23 6.71 0.80
N TYR A 231 -15.86 5.47 0.47
CA TYR A 231 -16.57 4.29 0.95
C TYR A 231 -15.61 3.19 1.41
N VAL A 232 -16.01 2.53 2.50
CA VAL A 232 -15.41 1.29 2.95
C VAL A 232 -16.51 0.24 3.02
N LEU A 233 -16.29 -0.90 2.38
CA LEU A 233 -17.20 -2.03 2.38
C LEU A 233 -16.57 -3.21 3.10
N PHE A 234 -17.39 -3.98 3.80
CA PHE A 234 -16.98 -5.26 4.38
C PHE A 234 -17.94 -6.35 3.90
N ASN A 235 -17.42 -7.35 3.20
CA ASN A 235 -18.19 -8.42 2.57
C ASN A 235 -19.34 -7.92 1.69
N GLY A 236 -19.08 -6.83 0.95
CA GLY A 236 -20.03 -6.20 0.04
C GLY A 236 -21.05 -5.27 0.69
N GLU A 237 -21.01 -5.09 2.02
CA GLU A 237 -21.89 -4.19 2.75
C GLU A 237 -21.18 -2.88 3.09
N ASP A 238 -21.82 -1.75 2.79
CA ASP A 238 -21.30 -0.42 3.13
C ASP A 238 -21.19 -0.21 4.64
N LEU A 239 -20.01 0.24 5.09
CA LEU A 239 -19.78 0.66 6.46
C LEU A 239 -20.12 2.15 6.67
N GLY A 240 -20.00 2.56 7.94
CA GLY A 240 -20.26 3.93 8.39
C GLY A 240 -21.74 4.33 8.40
N VAL A 241 -22.00 5.63 8.58
CA VAL A 241 -23.34 6.24 8.52
C VAL A 241 -23.47 7.14 7.29
N PRO A 242 -24.66 7.22 6.66
CA PRO A 242 -24.86 8.15 5.55
C PRO A 242 -24.67 9.60 5.99
N ALA A 243 -24.06 10.40 5.12
CA ALA A 243 -23.87 11.83 5.36
C ALA A 243 -25.22 12.55 5.41
N THR A 244 -25.46 13.30 6.49
CA THR A 244 -26.74 13.99 6.70
C THR A 244 -26.76 15.43 6.20
N ASP A 245 -25.58 16.05 6.00
CA ASP A 245 -25.48 17.43 5.52
C ASP A 245 -25.62 17.49 3.99
N LEU A 246 -26.88 17.47 3.52
CA LEU A 246 -27.20 17.58 2.10
C LEU A 246 -26.86 18.96 1.49
N THR A 247 -26.26 19.89 2.23
CA THR A 247 -25.69 21.11 1.63
C THR A 247 -24.28 20.87 1.10
N LEU A 248 -23.56 19.91 1.69
CA LEU A 248 -22.20 19.52 1.32
C LEU A 248 -22.17 18.23 0.48
N TYR A 249 -23.09 17.30 0.76
CA TYR A 249 -23.08 15.97 0.14
C TYR A 249 -24.25 15.73 -0.84
N PRO A 250 -24.05 14.91 -1.88
CA PRO A 250 -25.14 14.30 -2.63
C PRO A 250 -25.94 13.30 -1.76
N GLU A 251 -27.18 13.03 -2.17
CA GLU A 251 -28.05 12.10 -1.44
C GLU A 251 -27.50 10.67 -1.52
N GLY A 252 -27.47 9.96 -0.39
CA GLY A 252 -26.93 8.59 -0.32
C GLY A 252 -25.42 8.50 -0.11
N ALA A 253 -24.71 9.63 -0.10
CA ALA A 253 -23.27 9.65 0.16
C ALA A 253 -22.91 9.16 1.56
N ARG A 254 -21.72 8.56 1.64
CA ARG A 254 -20.97 8.31 2.87
C ARG A 254 -19.63 9.02 2.74
N ASP A 255 -19.06 9.42 3.86
CA ASP A 255 -17.76 10.10 3.89
C ASP A 255 -17.05 9.58 5.15
N ILE A 256 -16.27 8.52 4.93
CA ILE A 256 -15.52 7.82 5.97
C ILE A 256 -14.24 8.62 6.27
N GLY A 257 -13.57 9.13 5.24
CA GLY A 257 -12.43 10.03 5.28
C GLY A 257 -12.83 11.51 5.41
N ASN A 258 -13.49 11.88 6.50
CA ASN A 258 -14.05 13.23 6.63
C ASN A 258 -13.24 14.19 7.55
N GLU A 259 -11.99 13.83 7.84
CA GLU A 259 -11.10 14.50 8.79
C GLU A 259 -11.62 14.50 10.25
N HIS A 260 -12.39 13.51 10.69
CA HIS A 260 -12.86 13.31 12.07
C HIS A 260 -12.71 11.86 12.54
N ILE A 261 -11.83 11.65 13.53
CA ILE A 261 -11.50 10.31 14.02
C ILE A 261 -12.67 9.65 14.75
N GLY A 262 -13.05 8.44 14.32
CA GLY A 262 -14.01 7.57 14.96
C GLY A 262 -15.47 8.02 14.78
N ASP A 263 -15.72 8.96 13.87
CA ASP A 263 -17.04 9.57 13.68
C ASP A 263 -17.93 8.77 12.70
N ALA A 264 -17.34 7.89 11.88
CA ALA A 264 -18.06 7.19 10.82
C ALA A 264 -19.16 6.28 11.37
N THR A 265 -19.12 5.91 12.64
CA THR A 265 -20.18 5.13 13.33
C THR A 265 -21.24 6.00 14.04
N GLY A 266 -21.22 7.32 13.84
CA GLY A 266 -22.15 8.30 14.41
C GLY A 266 -21.69 8.94 15.73
N ASN A 267 -20.45 8.66 16.17
CA ASN A 267 -19.83 9.38 17.28
C ASN A 267 -19.35 10.76 16.80
N PRO A 268 -19.14 11.75 17.68
CA PRO A 268 -18.71 13.08 17.23
C PRO A 268 -17.25 13.15 16.76
N GLY A 269 -16.36 12.28 17.28
CA GLY A 269 -14.92 12.27 16.96
C GLY A 269 -14.16 13.58 17.26
N PRO A 270 -12.82 13.56 17.40
CA PRO A 270 -12.00 14.75 17.26
C PRO A 270 -11.64 15.02 15.80
N GLU A 271 -11.62 16.30 15.41
CA GLU A 271 -11.07 16.74 14.11
C GLU A 271 -9.59 16.34 13.97
N ALA A 272 -9.24 15.77 12.83
CA ALA A 272 -7.89 15.42 12.44
C ALA A 272 -7.70 15.64 10.93
N ARG A 273 -7.12 16.78 10.56
CA ARG A 273 -6.96 17.17 9.16
C ARG A 273 -6.18 16.13 8.34
N TYR A 274 -6.73 15.73 7.20
CA TYR A 274 -6.18 14.79 6.23
C TYR A 274 -5.85 13.38 6.76
N ILE A 275 -6.50 12.94 7.83
CA ILE A 275 -6.37 11.57 8.31
C ILE A 275 -7.60 11.15 9.10
N ASP A 276 -8.06 9.93 8.83
CA ASP A 276 -9.16 9.29 9.54
C ASP A 276 -8.75 7.93 10.06
N VAL A 277 -9.23 7.59 11.26
CA VAL A 277 -9.02 6.29 11.88
C VAL A 277 -10.35 5.81 12.42
N GLU A 278 -10.99 4.95 11.66
CA GLU A 278 -12.34 4.47 11.93
C GLU A 278 -12.32 3.04 12.45
N THR A 279 -13.26 2.70 13.33
CA THR A 279 -13.45 1.32 13.81
C THR A 279 -14.91 0.93 13.75
N PHE A 280 -15.18 -0.20 13.11
CA PHE A 280 -16.53 -0.69 12.82
C PHE A 280 -16.75 -2.06 13.47
N ASP A 281 -17.90 -2.24 14.13
CA ASP A 281 -18.38 -3.57 14.52
C ASP A 281 -18.86 -4.31 13.26
N VAL A 282 -18.10 -5.33 12.88
CA VAL A 282 -18.34 -6.18 11.70
C VAL A 282 -18.75 -7.60 12.09
N GLY A 283 -19.01 -7.88 13.38
CA GLY A 283 -19.30 -9.22 13.87
C GLY A 283 -20.47 -9.91 13.17
N ARG A 284 -21.51 -9.14 12.81
CA ARG A 284 -22.68 -9.63 12.05
C ARG A 284 -22.41 -9.93 10.57
N LEU A 285 -21.30 -9.43 10.04
CA LEU A 285 -20.92 -9.54 8.62
C LEU A 285 -19.84 -10.59 8.39
N LEU A 286 -19.27 -11.17 9.45
CA LEU A 286 -18.17 -12.14 9.36
C LEU A 286 -18.55 -13.37 8.53
N GLY A 287 -17.68 -13.69 7.58
CA GLY A 287 -17.54 -15.00 6.95
C GLY A 287 -16.21 -15.65 7.34
N ASP A 288 -15.92 -16.85 6.82
CA ASP A 288 -14.60 -17.47 7.01
C ASP A 288 -13.50 -16.75 6.23
N THR A 289 -13.83 -16.27 5.03
CA THR A 289 -13.04 -15.33 4.25
C THR A 289 -13.79 -14.01 4.22
N ASN A 290 -13.08 -12.91 4.46
CA ASN A 290 -13.65 -11.58 4.54
C ASN A 290 -12.92 -10.62 3.60
N THR A 291 -13.67 -9.85 2.82
CA THR A 291 -13.13 -8.86 1.89
C THR A 291 -13.46 -7.47 2.38
N VAL A 292 -12.45 -6.61 2.45
CA VAL A 292 -12.57 -5.17 2.63
C VAL A 292 -12.34 -4.50 1.29
N VAL A 293 -13.23 -3.60 0.89
CA VAL A 293 -13.04 -2.78 -0.32
C VAL A 293 -13.04 -1.32 0.08
N PHE A 294 -12.07 -0.58 -0.44
CA PHE A 294 -12.01 0.88 -0.34
C PHE A 294 -12.39 1.46 -1.69
N GLU A 295 -13.26 2.47 -1.71
CA GLU A 295 -13.65 3.18 -2.93
C GLU A 295 -13.45 4.68 -2.73
N ARG A 296 -12.78 5.31 -3.69
CA ARG A 296 -12.53 6.76 -3.72
C ARG A 296 -13.81 7.60 -3.81
N GLY A 297 -14.88 7.03 -4.38
CA GLY A 297 -16.12 7.72 -4.65
C GLY A 297 -17.08 6.88 -5.48
N ARG A 298 -18.28 7.41 -5.76
CA ARG A 298 -19.32 6.76 -6.59
C ARG A 298 -20.04 7.79 -7.45
N ASP A 299 -20.42 7.44 -8.67
CA ASP A 299 -21.31 8.27 -9.49
C ASP A 299 -22.74 8.18 -8.93
N LEU A 300 -23.09 9.11 -8.04
CA LEU A 300 -24.35 9.14 -7.32
C LEU A 300 -25.45 9.86 -8.11
N ASN A 301 -25.06 10.70 -9.06
CA ASN A 301 -25.97 11.50 -9.86
C ASN A 301 -26.32 10.83 -11.21
N GLY A 302 -25.54 9.84 -11.64
CA GLY A 302 -25.75 9.02 -12.84
C GLY A 302 -25.29 9.67 -14.14
N ASP A 303 -24.37 10.63 -14.10
CA ASP A 303 -23.82 11.31 -15.28
C ASP A 303 -22.64 10.57 -15.92
N GLY A 304 -22.15 9.50 -15.28
CA GLY A 304 -21.02 8.69 -15.71
C GLY A 304 -19.68 9.17 -15.16
N GLU A 305 -19.64 10.24 -14.35
CA GLU A 305 -18.44 10.81 -13.77
C GLU A 305 -18.48 10.75 -12.23
N ILE A 306 -17.31 10.63 -11.60
CA ILE A 306 -17.18 10.78 -10.14
C ILE A 306 -16.54 12.13 -9.90
N SER A 307 -17.37 13.16 -9.74
CA SER A 307 -16.88 14.54 -9.60
C SER A 307 -16.15 14.72 -8.27
N THR A 308 -14.95 15.30 -8.29
CA THR A 308 -14.21 15.65 -7.07
C THR A 308 -14.35 17.13 -6.70
N THR A 309 -15.05 17.90 -7.54
CA THR A 309 -15.17 19.36 -7.41
C THR A 309 -16.62 19.82 -7.45
N GLY A 310 -16.83 21.12 -7.23
CA GLY A 310 -18.17 21.70 -7.20
C GLY A 310 -18.78 21.71 -5.81
N SER A 311 -20.09 21.95 -5.73
CA SER A 311 -20.79 22.13 -4.45
C SER A 311 -21.14 20.81 -3.76
N LYS A 312 -21.13 19.70 -4.50
CA LYS A 312 -21.47 18.35 -4.03
C LYS A 312 -20.62 17.32 -4.75
N PRO A 313 -19.33 17.22 -4.41
CA PRO A 313 -18.48 16.15 -4.93
C PRO A 313 -19.06 14.77 -4.62
N GLU A 314 -18.65 13.81 -5.44
CA GLU A 314 -19.04 12.40 -5.47
C GLU A 314 -17.86 11.47 -5.15
N GLY A 315 -16.65 12.02 -5.04
CA GLY A 315 -15.45 11.31 -4.65
C GLY A 315 -14.31 12.22 -4.20
N GLU A 316 -13.30 11.58 -3.60
CA GLU A 316 -12.01 12.14 -3.19
C GLU A 316 -11.11 12.45 -4.39
N ASP A 317 -10.34 13.55 -4.36
CA ASP A 317 -9.30 13.77 -5.37
C ASP A 317 -8.24 12.66 -5.33
N TYR A 318 -7.79 12.35 -4.11
CA TYR A 318 -6.96 11.19 -3.78
C TYR A 318 -7.12 10.83 -2.30
N ILE A 319 -7.11 9.53 -1.99
CA ILE A 319 -7.19 9.01 -0.63
C ILE A 319 -6.30 7.78 -0.49
N HIS A 320 -5.67 7.62 0.67
CA HIS A 320 -4.69 6.58 0.93
C HIS A 320 -5.13 5.63 2.05
N PRO A 321 -5.71 4.47 1.72
CA PRO A 321 -5.78 3.34 2.65
C PRO A 321 -4.37 2.87 3.04
N CYS A 322 -3.97 3.12 4.29
CA CYS A 322 -2.61 2.83 4.77
C CYS A 322 -2.53 1.64 5.74
N SER A 323 -3.62 1.35 6.46
CA SER A 323 -3.68 0.18 7.34
C SER A 323 -5.13 -0.26 7.54
N VAL A 324 -5.32 -1.57 7.61
CA VAL A 324 -6.60 -2.18 7.97
C VAL A 324 -6.37 -3.36 8.91
N ILE A 325 -7.11 -3.38 10.00
CA ILE A 325 -6.94 -4.34 11.10
C ILE A 325 -8.27 -5.01 11.36
N LEU A 326 -8.31 -6.34 11.24
CA LEU A 326 -9.46 -7.14 11.66
C LEU A 326 -9.11 -7.87 12.95
N THR A 327 -10.00 -7.80 13.93
CA THR A 327 -9.92 -8.59 15.16
C THR A 327 -11.20 -9.39 15.34
N VAL A 328 -11.09 -10.64 15.79
CA VAL A 328 -12.22 -11.55 16.01
C VAL A 328 -12.06 -12.24 17.35
N GLN A 329 -12.99 -12.01 18.28
CA GLN A 329 -12.99 -12.67 19.57
C GLN A 329 -13.57 -14.09 19.49
N ARG A 330 -12.86 -15.03 20.10
CA ARG A 330 -13.19 -16.46 20.17
C ARG A 330 -13.23 -16.91 21.64
N PRO A 331 -14.29 -16.55 22.40
CA PRO A 331 -14.35 -16.81 23.83
C PRO A 331 -14.26 -18.30 24.22
N ASP A 332 -14.76 -19.19 23.35
CA ASP A 332 -14.72 -20.65 23.55
C ASP A 332 -13.54 -21.33 22.82
N GLY A 333 -12.63 -20.54 22.23
CA GLY A 333 -11.47 -21.04 21.50
C GLY A 333 -10.43 -21.71 22.41
N ALA A 334 -9.89 -22.83 21.96
CA ALA A 334 -8.72 -23.45 22.57
C ALA A 334 -7.44 -22.93 21.88
N PRO A 335 -6.43 -22.45 22.63
CA PRO A 335 -5.20 -21.95 22.04
C PRO A 335 -4.41 -23.09 21.39
N ALA A 336 -4.13 -22.96 20.10
CA ALA A 336 -3.32 -23.91 19.33
C ALA A 336 -2.73 -23.22 18.08
N PRO A 337 -1.59 -23.70 17.55
CA PRO A 337 -1.04 -23.20 16.28
C PRO A 337 -1.93 -23.58 15.09
N ASP A 338 -1.88 -22.78 14.03
CA ASP A 338 -2.65 -22.95 12.79
C ASP A 338 -1.78 -22.42 11.65
N PHE A 339 -0.82 -23.24 11.20
CA PHE A 339 0.11 -22.87 10.15
C PHE A 339 -0.47 -23.14 8.77
N ALA A 340 -0.11 -22.28 7.83
CA ALA A 340 -0.41 -22.43 6.42
C ALA A 340 0.83 -22.13 5.60
N VAL A 341 0.90 -22.68 4.38
CA VAL A 341 1.94 -22.33 3.41
C VAL A 341 1.30 -21.71 2.19
N ASP A 342 1.69 -20.49 1.84
CA ASP A 342 1.29 -19.86 0.58
C ASP A 342 1.92 -20.61 -0.59
N THR A 343 1.28 -20.55 -1.76
CA THR A 343 1.79 -21.15 -2.99
C THR A 343 3.26 -20.74 -3.22
N PRO A 344 4.20 -21.70 -3.31
CA PRO A 344 5.60 -21.38 -3.47
C PRO A 344 5.88 -20.75 -4.84
N VAL A 345 6.88 -19.88 -4.89
CA VAL A 345 7.41 -19.26 -6.12
C VAL A 345 8.85 -19.70 -6.35
N ALA A 346 9.25 -19.83 -7.61
CA ALA A 346 10.63 -20.11 -8.00
C ALA A 346 11.18 -18.97 -8.86
N ALA A 347 12.29 -18.39 -8.41
CA ALA A 347 13.03 -17.39 -9.17
C ALA A 347 14.31 -18.00 -9.75
N GLY A 348 14.66 -17.64 -10.99
CA GLY A 348 15.89 -18.14 -11.62
C GLY A 348 15.86 -19.62 -12.00
N ALA A 349 14.69 -20.21 -12.19
CA ALA A 349 14.50 -21.63 -12.51
C ALA A 349 14.83 -21.95 -13.99
N TYR A 350 16.11 -21.85 -14.35
CA TYR A 350 16.61 -22.12 -15.69
C TYR A 350 17.48 -23.37 -15.74
N ALA A 351 17.49 -24.06 -16.88
CA ALA A 351 18.21 -25.31 -17.03
C ALA A 351 19.71 -25.14 -16.74
N GLY A 352 20.19 -25.85 -15.71
CA GLY A 352 21.60 -25.82 -15.30
C GLY A 352 22.00 -24.65 -14.41
N GLU A 353 21.06 -23.78 -14.02
CA GLU A 353 21.27 -22.71 -13.04
C GLU A 353 20.64 -23.07 -11.69
N GLU A 354 21.11 -22.44 -10.61
CA GLU A 354 20.51 -22.58 -9.29
C GLU A 354 19.31 -21.64 -9.18
N ALA A 355 18.14 -22.22 -8.94
CA ALA A 355 16.89 -21.53 -8.68
C ALA A 355 16.72 -21.28 -7.18
N THR A 356 16.03 -20.21 -6.82
CA THR A 356 15.57 -19.96 -5.45
C THR A 356 14.08 -20.31 -5.36
N ILE A 357 13.73 -21.33 -4.57
CA ILE A 357 12.35 -21.59 -4.17
C ILE A 357 12.06 -20.79 -2.91
N ARG A 358 10.91 -20.11 -2.87
CA ARG A 358 10.46 -19.29 -1.77
C ARG A 358 8.98 -19.53 -1.49
N ALA A 359 8.58 -19.47 -0.23
CA ALA A 359 7.18 -19.47 0.18
C ALA A 359 6.99 -18.59 1.41
N THR A 360 5.76 -18.19 1.68
CA THR A 360 5.37 -17.56 2.93
C THR A 360 4.70 -18.61 3.82
N VAL A 361 5.22 -18.78 5.03
CA VAL A 361 4.58 -19.55 6.09
C VAL A 361 3.78 -18.59 6.95
N ARG A 362 2.48 -18.83 7.07
CA ARG A 362 1.55 -18.05 7.88
C ARG A 362 1.17 -18.82 9.13
N ASN A 363 0.87 -18.12 10.22
CA ASN A 363 0.27 -18.69 11.42
C ASN A 363 -0.97 -17.88 11.79
N TYR A 364 -2.14 -18.51 11.70
CA TYR A 364 -3.44 -17.93 12.09
C TYR A 364 -3.78 -18.23 13.56
N GLY A 365 -2.99 -19.08 14.22
CA GLY A 365 -3.21 -19.55 15.57
C GLY A 365 -2.23 -18.95 16.56
N VAL A 366 -2.17 -19.56 17.74
CA VAL A 366 -1.25 -19.15 18.79
C VAL A 366 0.17 -19.52 18.38
N ARG A 367 1.10 -18.56 18.47
CA ARG A 367 2.51 -18.79 18.18
C ARG A 367 3.09 -19.83 19.15
N PRO A 368 3.58 -20.99 18.69
CA PRO A 368 4.16 -21.98 19.57
C PRO A 368 5.58 -21.57 20.01
N ASP A 369 6.01 -22.11 21.15
CA ASP A 369 7.39 -22.02 21.60
C ASP A 369 8.28 -23.01 20.83
N GLY A 370 9.56 -22.63 20.67
CA GLY A 370 10.57 -23.49 20.05
C GLY A 370 10.64 -23.35 18.53
N LYS A 371 11.18 -24.37 17.88
CA LYS A 371 11.39 -24.41 16.43
C LYS A 371 10.39 -25.34 15.76
N ILE A 372 10.06 -25.02 14.52
CA ILE A 372 9.27 -25.85 13.60
C ILE A 372 10.13 -26.22 12.39
N GLU A 373 9.75 -27.29 11.68
CA GLU A 373 10.44 -27.73 10.47
C GLU A 373 9.69 -27.26 9.22
N VAL A 374 10.43 -26.84 8.19
CA VAL A 374 9.89 -26.56 6.86
C VAL A 374 10.66 -27.39 5.84
N ALA A 375 9.95 -28.22 5.08
CA ALA A 375 10.48 -29.09 4.06
C ALA A 375 10.16 -28.57 2.65
N PHE A 376 11.19 -28.45 1.81
CA PHE A 376 11.10 -28.14 0.40
C PHE A 376 11.25 -29.42 -0.40
N SER A 377 10.36 -29.65 -1.36
CA SER A 377 10.34 -30.84 -2.21
C SER A 377 10.29 -30.47 -3.68
N VAL A 378 10.94 -31.30 -4.51
CA VAL A 378 10.86 -31.26 -5.98
C VAL A 378 10.42 -32.65 -6.44
N ASP A 379 9.35 -32.72 -7.23
CA ASP A 379 8.75 -33.94 -7.75
C ASP A 379 8.48 -35.00 -6.66
N GLY A 380 7.97 -34.53 -5.52
CA GLY A 380 7.64 -35.34 -4.35
C GLY A 380 8.84 -35.80 -3.52
N LYS A 381 10.06 -35.36 -3.84
CA LYS A 381 11.27 -35.68 -3.07
C LYS A 381 11.76 -34.45 -2.30
N VAL A 382 11.91 -34.59 -0.98
CA VAL A 382 12.50 -33.56 -0.12
C VAL A 382 13.93 -33.27 -0.57
N VAL A 383 14.18 -32.02 -0.95
CA VAL A 383 15.50 -31.50 -1.33
C VAL A 383 16.18 -30.78 -0.17
N LYS A 384 15.39 -30.16 0.73
CA LYS A 384 15.89 -29.45 1.90
C LYS A 384 14.85 -29.48 3.02
N THR A 385 15.32 -29.61 4.26
CA THR A 385 14.55 -29.24 5.46
C THR A 385 15.31 -28.15 6.20
N VAL A 386 14.57 -27.14 6.68
CA VAL A 386 15.09 -26.06 7.53
C VAL A 386 14.32 -26.04 8.84
N GLU A 387 15.01 -25.75 9.94
CA GLU A 387 14.37 -25.45 11.22
C GLU A 387 14.28 -23.94 11.38
N ILE A 388 13.09 -23.43 11.70
CA ILE A 388 12.85 -22.00 11.90
C ILE A 388 12.21 -21.75 13.26
N GLU A 389 12.51 -20.60 13.87
CA GLU A 389 11.69 -20.07 14.96
C GLU A 389 10.50 -19.33 14.34
N PRO A 390 9.24 -19.65 14.71
CA PRO A 390 8.07 -18.96 14.19
C PRO A 390 8.16 -17.44 14.43
N ALA A 391 7.93 -16.65 13.39
CA ALA A 391 7.97 -15.19 13.49
C ALA A 391 6.93 -14.65 14.47
N ARG A 392 7.24 -13.57 15.18
CA ARG A 392 6.29 -12.89 16.09
C ARG A 392 5.10 -12.29 15.35
N SER A 393 5.31 -11.90 14.08
CA SER A 393 4.26 -11.42 13.18
C SER A 393 3.30 -12.53 12.73
N GLY A 394 3.64 -13.82 12.89
CA GLY A 394 2.88 -14.91 12.26
C GLY A 394 2.96 -14.93 10.73
N VAL A 395 3.82 -14.12 10.11
CA VAL A 395 4.10 -14.11 8.67
C VAL A 395 5.60 -14.23 8.48
N GLN A 396 6.05 -15.30 7.81
CA GLN A 396 7.47 -15.60 7.69
C GLN A 396 7.82 -16.16 6.31
N GLN A 397 8.70 -15.47 5.60
CA GLN A 397 9.24 -15.99 4.35
C GLN A 397 10.32 -17.04 4.62
N VAL A 398 10.28 -18.12 3.83
CA VAL A 398 11.25 -19.22 3.85
C VAL A 398 11.75 -19.48 2.43
N GLU A 399 13.01 -19.84 2.29
CA GLU A 399 13.59 -20.09 0.96
C GLU A 399 14.70 -21.14 0.95
N THR A 400 14.95 -21.71 -0.23
CA THR A 400 16.07 -22.62 -0.49
C THR A 400 16.56 -22.56 -1.93
N GLY A 401 17.84 -22.87 -2.15
CA GLY A 401 18.45 -23.01 -3.47
C GLY A 401 18.33 -24.44 -4.00
N VAL A 402 17.98 -24.60 -5.29
CA VAL A 402 17.94 -25.90 -5.97
C VAL A 402 18.28 -25.76 -7.46
N THR A 403 19.07 -26.68 -8.00
CA THR A 403 19.26 -26.81 -9.45
C THR A 403 18.23 -27.77 -10.01
N LEU A 404 17.43 -27.30 -10.96
CA LEU A 404 16.41 -28.09 -11.65
C LEU A 404 16.91 -28.55 -13.02
N ALA A 405 16.46 -29.73 -13.44
CA ALA A 405 16.73 -30.22 -14.79
C ALA A 405 15.80 -29.53 -15.79
N GLU A 406 16.07 -29.65 -17.08
CA GLU A 406 15.11 -29.24 -18.10
C GLU A 406 13.87 -30.15 -18.04
N GLY A 407 12.69 -29.54 -18.11
CA GLY A 407 11.41 -30.23 -18.06
C GLY A 407 10.43 -29.60 -17.08
N ARG A 408 9.36 -30.35 -16.81
CA ARG A 408 8.27 -29.91 -15.93
C ARG A 408 8.49 -30.47 -14.53
N HIS A 409 8.46 -29.58 -13.55
CA HIS A 409 8.69 -29.91 -12.15
C HIS A 409 7.51 -29.48 -11.28
N THR A 410 7.25 -30.24 -10.21
CA THR A 410 6.36 -29.80 -9.13
C THR A 410 7.21 -29.42 -7.93
N ILE A 411 7.16 -28.16 -7.52
CA ILE A 411 7.77 -27.71 -6.27
C ILE A 411 6.71 -27.68 -5.18
N ALA A 412 7.06 -28.13 -3.98
CA ALA A 412 6.18 -28.10 -2.83
C ALA A 412 6.94 -27.62 -1.59
N VAL A 413 6.25 -26.89 -0.74
CA VAL A 413 6.76 -26.46 0.57
C VAL A 413 5.75 -26.90 1.62
N ARG A 414 6.26 -27.58 2.66
CA ARG A 414 5.45 -28.08 3.77
C ARG A 414 6.01 -27.60 5.09
N VAL A 415 5.16 -27.09 5.97
CA VAL A 415 5.50 -26.82 7.37
C VAL A 415 5.05 -28.00 8.25
N ASP A 416 5.88 -28.36 9.23
CA ASP A 416 5.58 -29.38 10.22
C ASP A 416 5.63 -28.75 11.63
N ALA A 417 4.44 -28.50 12.17
CA ALA A 417 4.24 -27.95 13.50
C ALA A 417 3.35 -28.91 14.32
N GLY A 418 3.85 -29.33 15.49
CA GLY A 418 3.07 -30.19 16.37
C GLY A 418 1.86 -29.47 16.96
N GLY A 419 0.70 -30.13 16.95
CA GLY A 419 -0.53 -29.58 17.52
C GLY A 419 -1.27 -28.59 16.63
N ASP A 420 -0.89 -28.52 15.36
CA ASP A 420 -1.56 -27.71 14.34
C ASP A 420 -3.04 -28.09 14.21
N VAL A 421 -3.92 -27.09 14.18
CA VAL A 421 -5.38 -27.29 14.13
C VAL A 421 -5.90 -27.68 12.76
N ASP A 422 -5.20 -27.29 11.69
CA ASP A 422 -5.58 -27.56 10.31
C ASP A 422 -4.37 -28.09 9.53
N PRO A 423 -4.10 -29.41 9.58
CA PRO A 423 -2.96 -29.95 8.88
C PRO A 423 -3.11 -29.96 7.35
N THR A 424 -4.25 -29.50 6.80
CA THR A 424 -4.56 -29.62 5.37
C THR A 424 -3.99 -28.50 4.51
N ASP A 425 -3.67 -27.36 5.10
CA ASP A 425 -3.03 -26.21 4.43
C ASP A 425 -1.55 -26.01 4.82
N ASN A 426 -1.01 -26.96 5.58
CA ASN A 426 0.41 -27.02 5.92
C ASN A 426 1.32 -27.31 4.71
N GLU A 427 0.77 -27.61 3.53
CA GLU A 427 1.55 -27.83 2.30
C GLU A 427 0.91 -27.12 1.12
N ALA A 428 1.73 -26.39 0.35
CA ALA A 428 1.35 -25.84 -0.94
C ALA A 428 2.36 -26.24 -2.03
N SER A 429 1.88 -26.30 -3.27
CA SER A 429 2.69 -26.71 -4.40
C SER A 429 2.32 -25.96 -5.68
N VAL A 430 3.29 -25.82 -6.57
CA VAL A 430 3.08 -25.27 -7.91
C VAL A 430 3.87 -26.08 -8.93
N GLN A 431 3.39 -26.08 -10.18
CA GLN A 431 4.09 -26.67 -11.30
C GLN A 431 4.79 -25.59 -12.10
N LEU A 432 6.01 -25.85 -12.54
CA LEU A 432 6.77 -24.94 -13.39
C LEU A 432 7.57 -25.70 -14.46
N THR A 433 7.81 -25.02 -15.57
CA THR A 433 8.62 -25.47 -16.70
C THR A 433 9.99 -24.83 -16.63
N VAL A 434 11.02 -25.66 -16.66
CA VAL A 434 12.44 -25.27 -16.67
C VAL A 434 13.03 -25.59 -18.03
N GLY A 435 13.66 -24.60 -18.65
CA GLY A 435 14.34 -24.75 -19.94
C GLY A 435 15.37 -23.65 -20.15
N THR A 436 15.43 -23.07 -21.35
CA THR A 436 16.32 -21.93 -21.60
C THR A 436 15.86 -20.68 -20.86
N VAL A 437 16.78 -19.73 -20.70
CA VAL A 437 16.47 -18.39 -20.17
C VAL A 437 15.27 -17.79 -20.93
N PRO A 438 14.34 -17.11 -20.23
CA PRO A 438 13.23 -16.36 -20.83
C PRO A 438 13.64 -15.38 -21.95
N ASP A 439 12.69 -15.06 -22.82
CA ASP A 439 12.82 -14.03 -23.87
C ASP A 439 11.51 -13.22 -23.89
N LEU A 440 11.41 -12.22 -23.02
CA LEU A 440 10.21 -11.40 -22.90
C LEU A 440 10.21 -10.32 -23.98
N SER A 441 9.25 -10.40 -24.90
CA SER A 441 9.05 -9.37 -25.92
C SER A 441 7.73 -8.63 -25.72
N VAL A 442 7.71 -7.34 -26.02
CA VAL A 442 6.53 -6.48 -25.86
C VAL A 442 6.09 -5.93 -27.22
N ALA A 443 4.78 -5.89 -27.45
CA ALA A 443 4.16 -5.21 -28.57
C ALA A 443 2.97 -4.35 -28.08
N VAL A 444 2.84 -3.15 -28.64
CA VAL A 444 1.75 -2.23 -28.31
C VAL A 444 0.72 -2.23 -29.44
N GLY A 445 -0.53 -2.47 -29.07
CA GLY A 445 -1.68 -2.46 -29.96
C GLY A 445 -2.13 -1.06 -30.34
N THR A 446 -3.21 -0.99 -31.11
CA THR A 446 -3.82 0.31 -31.45
C THR A 446 -4.68 0.78 -30.28
N PRO A 447 -4.49 2.02 -29.77
CA PRO A 447 -5.38 2.58 -28.75
C PRO A 447 -6.83 2.59 -29.25
N VAL A 448 -7.74 2.13 -28.40
CA VAL A 448 -9.17 2.11 -28.69
C VAL A 448 -9.85 3.05 -27.71
N ARG A 449 -10.78 3.87 -28.20
CA ARG A 449 -11.62 4.68 -27.31
C ARG A 449 -12.51 3.75 -26.51
N GLY A 450 -12.61 3.95 -25.19
CA GLY A 450 -13.58 3.21 -24.38
C GLY A 450 -14.99 3.40 -24.97
N GLY A 451 -15.67 2.31 -25.35
CA GLY A 451 -17.03 2.36 -25.91
C GLY A 451 -18.04 2.74 -24.83
N LEU A 452 -18.94 3.70 -24.99
CA LEU A 452 -20.08 3.65 -25.93
C LEU A 452 -20.84 2.32 -26.02
N GLU A 453 -20.81 1.49 -24.96
CA GLU A 453 -21.91 0.56 -24.64
C GLU A 453 -22.72 0.96 -23.40
N ALA A 454 -22.32 1.99 -22.64
CA ALA A 454 -23.16 2.66 -21.63
C ALA A 454 -23.77 4.00 -22.11
N ALA A 455 -23.24 4.58 -23.19
CA ALA A 455 -23.65 5.90 -23.68
C ALA A 455 -24.87 5.85 -24.63
N ALA A 456 -25.93 5.17 -24.18
CA ALA A 456 -27.26 5.30 -24.77
C ALA A 456 -28.15 6.28 -24.00
N GLN A 457 -27.64 7.25 -23.24
CA GLN A 457 -28.53 8.29 -22.69
C GLN A 457 -27.89 9.63 -22.27
N ALA A 458 -26.74 10.06 -22.80
CA ALA A 458 -26.20 11.35 -22.38
C ALA A 458 -25.58 12.12 -23.56
N ALA A 459 -26.39 13.00 -24.15
CA ALA A 459 -25.88 14.14 -24.89
C ALA A 459 -26.86 15.30 -24.73
N ALA A 460 -26.46 16.32 -23.97
CA ALA A 460 -26.16 17.65 -24.52
C ALA A 460 -25.87 18.66 -23.40
N THR A 461 -24.62 19.14 -23.39
CA THR A 461 -24.16 20.50 -23.02
C THR A 461 -24.68 21.11 -21.72
N GLN A 462 -23.78 21.41 -20.78
CA GLN A 462 -23.94 22.61 -19.96
C GLN A 462 -22.59 23.19 -19.49
N GLN A 463 -22.39 24.46 -19.84
CA GLN A 463 -21.30 25.30 -19.35
C GLN A 463 -21.45 25.51 -17.85
N SER A 464 -20.39 25.23 -17.09
CA SER A 464 -20.30 25.53 -15.67
C SER A 464 -20.03 27.03 -15.41
N PRO A 465 -20.70 27.64 -14.41
CA PRO A 465 -20.44 29.00 -13.97
C PRO A 465 -19.22 29.06 -13.02
N ALA A 466 -18.41 30.11 -13.15
CA ALA A 466 -17.20 30.34 -12.36
C ALA A 466 -17.48 30.53 -10.85
N PRO A 467 -16.67 29.94 -9.94
CA PRO A 467 -16.87 30.07 -8.51
C PRO A 467 -16.23 31.35 -7.95
N LEU A 468 -17.04 32.11 -7.20
CA LEU A 468 -16.77 33.41 -6.62
C LEU A 468 -16.53 33.27 -5.11
N PHE A 469 -15.49 32.57 -4.66
CA PHE A 469 -15.24 32.38 -3.21
C PHE A 469 -13.78 32.51 -2.74
N ALA A 470 -12.91 33.18 -3.50
CA ALA A 470 -11.57 33.55 -3.05
C ALA A 470 -11.50 34.94 -2.36
N LEU A 471 -12.54 35.38 -1.65
CA LEU A 471 -12.57 36.73 -1.05
C LEU A 471 -12.61 36.80 0.49
N PHE A 472 -12.77 35.69 1.22
CA PHE A 472 -12.92 35.75 2.69
C PHE A 472 -11.69 35.37 3.51
N ALA A 473 -10.66 34.77 2.91
CA ALA A 473 -9.37 34.53 3.60
C ALA A 473 -8.40 35.73 3.52
N GLY A 474 -8.65 36.72 2.64
CA GLY A 474 -7.78 37.89 2.44
C GLY A 474 -8.08 39.09 3.34
N LEU A 475 -9.23 39.13 4.02
CA LEU A 475 -9.69 40.32 4.76
C LEU A 475 -9.32 40.32 6.26
N SER A 476 -8.85 39.21 6.82
CA SER A 476 -8.37 39.12 8.21
C SER A 476 -6.90 39.53 8.40
N LEU A 477 -6.11 39.60 7.32
CA LEU A 477 -4.70 40.03 7.37
C LEU A 477 -4.52 41.55 7.16
N ALA A 478 -5.49 42.22 6.53
CA ALA A 478 -5.48 43.68 6.37
C ALA A 478 -5.82 44.44 7.66
N ALA A 479 -6.56 43.83 8.60
CA ALA A 479 -6.93 44.45 9.86
C ALA A 479 -5.76 44.51 10.88
N LEU A 480 -4.77 43.61 10.78
CA LEU A 480 -3.61 43.60 11.68
C LEU A 480 -2.51 44.60 11.29
N LEU A 481 -2.49 45.09 10.04
CA LEU A 481 -1.49 46.03 9.53
C LEU A 481 -1.87 47.52 9.70
N MET A 482 -3.08 47.82 10.18
CA MET A 482 -3.51 49.21 10.45
C MET A 482 -3.21 49.73 11.87
N MET A 483 -2.66 48.93 12.80
CA MET A 483 -2.50 49.40 14.19
C MET A 483 -1.11 49.90 14.61
N ARG A 484 0.01 49.54 13.95
CA ARG A 484 1.35 50.11 14.27
C ARG A 484 2.37 49.99 13.12
N PRO A 485 2.86 51.10 12.53
CA PRO A 485 3.97 51.03 11.58
C PRO A 485 5.33 51.10 12.31
N PRO A 486 6.27 50.15 12.13
CA PRO A 486 7.65 50.35 12.54
C PRO A 486 8.42 51.15 11.47
N ARG A 487 9.11 52.20 11.93
CA ARG A 487 9.99 53.05 11.12
C ARG A 487 11.35 52.38 10.94
N GLY A 488 11.77 52.17 9.70
CA GLY A 488 13.13 51.76 9.35
C GLY A 488 13.21 51.08 7.99
N LYS A 489 14.36 51.19 7.30
CA LYS A 489 14.59 50.65 5.94
C LYS A 489 14.70 49.11 5.92
N ALA A 490 13.69 48.42 6.46
CA ALA A 490 13.52 46.97 6.44
C ALA A 490 12.09 46.58 5.99
N ALA A 491 11.48 47.38 5.11
CA ALA A 491 10.12 47.19 4.60
C ALA A 491 10.06 47.01 3.07
N ILE A 492 11.17 46.63 2.42
CA ILE A 492 11.23 46.36 0.97
C ILE A 492 11.54 44.88 0.66
N LEU A 493 11.67 44.02 1.68
CA LEU A 493 11.97 42.58 1.51
C LEU A 493 10.85 41.63 1.98
N LEU A 494 9.62 42.13 2.12
CA LEU A 494 8.45 41.33 2.52
C LEU A 494 7.23 41.49 1.59
N ILE A 495 7.46 41.94 0.34
CA ILE A 495 6.45 41.91 -0.75
C ILE A 495 6.92 41.02 -1.92
N ALA A 496 8.09 40.40 -1.82
CA ALA A 496 8.60 39.45 -2.82
C ALA A 496 8.32 37.97 -2.49
N GLY A 497 7.63 37.67 -1.38
CA GLY A 497 7.40 36.31 -0.87
C GLY A 497 5.96 35.81 -0.92
N ALA A 498 5.03 36.52 -1.57
CA ALA A 498 3.61 36.15 -1.61
C ALA A 498 2.95 36.30 -2.99
N VAL A 499 3.75 36.41 -4.07
CA VAL A 499 3.25 36.38 -5.46
C VAL A 499 4.21 35.57 -6.32
N ILE A 500 4.26 34.26 -6.04
CA ILE A 500 4.31 33.28 -7.12
C ILE A 500 3.05 32.44 -6.93
N VAL A 501 1.90 33.08 -7.11
CA VAL A 501 0.76 32.35 -7.65
C VAL A 501 1.24 31.93 -9.02
N ALA A 502 1.49 30.63 -9.18
CA ALA A 502 1.67 30.03 -10.48
C ALA A 502 0.48 30.47 -11.34
N ALA A 503 0.70 31.47 -12.19
CA ALA A 503 -0.09 31.67 -13.37
C ALA A 503 0.29 30.53 -14.34
N CYS A 504 -0.01 29.29 -13.95
CA CYS A 504 -0.42 28.33 -14.97
C CYS A 504 -1.78 28.84 -15.44
N PRO A 505 -1.98 29.01 -16.76
CA PRO A 505 -3.32 29.26 -17.26
C PRO A 505 -4.19 28.09 -16.78
N LEU A 506 -5.22 28.35 -15.97
CA LEU A 506 -6.36 27.47 -15.86
C LEU A 506 -7.07 27.49 -17.22
N ALA A 507 -6.53 26.73 -18.16
CA ALA A 507 -7.37 26.05 -19.13
C ALA A 507 -7.95 24.86 -18.36
N ALA A 508 -9.25 24.85 -18.13
CA ALA A 508 -9.94 23.58 -17.98
C ALA A 508 -9.51 22.73 -19.19
N ALA A 509 -8.90 21.57 -18.96
CA ALA A 509 -8.33 20.74 -20.01
C ALA A 509 -9.44 20.13 -20.86
N SER A 510 -10.03 20.94 -21.73
CA SER A 510 -10.99 20.49 -22.73
C SER A 510 -10.29 19.52 -23.67
N GLY A 511 -10.64 18.22 -23.57
CA GLY A 511 -10.27 17.23 -24.58
C GLY A 511 -9.65 15.93 -24.10
N TYR A 512 -9.49 15.66 -22.81
CA TYR A 512 -9.07 14.32 -22.35
C TYR A 512 -10.24 13.31 -22.44
N LEU A 513 -9.93 12.05 -22.68
CA LEU A 513 -10.88 10.96 -22.88
C LEU A 513 -10.28 9.64 -22.39
N ASP A 514 -11.15 8.68 -22.06
CA ASP A 514 -10.77 7.31 -21.75
C ASP A 514 -10.42 6.50 -23.01
N TYR A 515 -9.26 5.86 -22.94
CA TYR A 515 -8.80 4.90 -23.91
C TYR A 515 -8.33 3.62 -23.25
N THR A 516 -8.43 2.55 -24.00
CA THR A 516 -7.83 1.27 -23.68
C THR A 516 -6.65 1.06 -24.62
N LEU A 517 -5.49 0.77 -24.05
CA LEU A 517 -4.26 0.44 -24.77
C LEU A 517 -3.99 -1.07 -24.64
N PRO A 518 -4.24 -1.87 -25.69
CA PRO A 518 -3.89 -3.28 -25.70
C PRO A 518 -2.37 -3.45 -25.74
N ILE A 519 -1.80 -4.24 -24.85
CA ILE A 519 -0.38 -4.57 -24.80
C ILE A 519 -0.24 -6.08 -24.84
N THR A 520 0.60 -6.58 -25.74
CA THR A 520 0.92 -8.01 -25.86
C THR A 520 2.33 -8.26 -25.35
N ILE A 521 2.48 -9.27 -24.51
CA ILE A 521 3.77 -9.72 -23.97
C ILE A 521 3.93 -11.20 -24.28
N GLU A 522 5.05 -11.58 -24.87
CA GLU A 522 5.36 -12.98 -25.22
C GLU A 522 6.62 -13.43 -24.48
N ASN A 523 6.60 -14.65 -23.95
CA ASN A 523 7.80 -15.33 -23.46
C ASN A 523 8.29 -16.34 -24.50
N GLY A 524 9.24 -15.95 -25.35
CA GLY A 524 9.83 -16.82 -26.36
C GLY A 524 10.85 -17.85 -25.80
N GLY A 525 11.12 -17.80 -24.50
CA GLY A 525 12.07 -18.69 -23.82
C GLY A 525 11.47 -20.03 -23.42
N GLY A 526 12.34 -20.92 -22.91
CA GLY A 526 11.99 -22.29 -22.52
C GLY A 526 11.64 -22.48 -21.05
N SER A 527 11.67 -21.42 -20.24
CA SER A 527 11.31 -21.46 -18.81
C SER A 527 10.15 -20.53 -18.53
N ASP A 528 9.33 -20.89 -17.55
CA ASP A 528 8.25 -20.02 -17.06
C ASP A 528 8.85 -18.78 -16.38
N VAL A 529 8.10 -17.68 -16.45
CA VAL A 529 8.43 -16.41 -15.82
C VAL A 529 7.41 -16.15 -14.72
N GLY A 530 7.88 -15.89 -13.49
CA GLY A 530 7.03 -15.48 -12.38
C GLY A 530 6.55 -14.02 -12.52
N ALA A 531 5.89 -13.50 -11.49
CA ALA A 531 5.30 -12.17 -11.57
C ALA A 531 6.33 -11.04 -11.80
N PHE A 532 5.95 -10.02 -12.56
CA PHE A 532 6.77 -8.83 -12.83
C PHE A 532 5.96 -7.59 -13.20
N ASP A 533 6.59 -6.44 -13.10
CA ASP A 533 5.98 -5.15 -13.41
C ASP A 533 6.06 -4.83 -14.90
N LEU A 534 4.94 -4.42 -15.48
CA LEU A 534 4.89 -3.75 -16.78
C LEU A 534 4.76 -2.24 -16.56
N THR A 535 5.77 -1.49 -16.96
CA THR A 535 5.77 -0.02 -16.86
C THR A 535 5.34 0.62 -18.17
N ILE A 536 4.35 1.50 -18.11
CA ILE A 536 3.82 2.26 -19.25
C ILE A 536 4.16 3.73 -19.08
N TYR A 537 4.71 4.33 -20.14
CA TYR A 537 5.01 5.75 -20.23
C TYR A 537 4.16 6.39 -21.33
N LEU A 538 3.55 7.54 -21.00
CA LEU A 538 2.80 8.40 -21.92
C LEU A 538 3.55 9.74 -22.04
N ASP A 539 3.95 10.08 -23.26
CA ASP A 539 4.70 11.30 -23.61
C ASP A 539 5.98 11.54 -22.79
N GLY A 540 6.55 10.46 -22.25
CA GLY A 540 7.80 10.46 -21.48
C GLY A 540 7.60 10.41 -19.96
N ASP A 541 6.38 10.62 -19.46
CA ASP A 541 6.04 10.48 -18.05
C ASP A 541 5.54 9.06 -17.76
N LYS A 542 5.90 8.51 -16.60
CA LYS A 542 5.43 7.18 -16.17
C LYS A 542 3.93 7.30 -15.89
N ALA A 543 3.12 6.66 -16.73
CA ALA A 543 1.67 6.73 -16.66
C ALA A 543 1.13 5.64 -15.74
N ALA A 544 1.55 4.39 -15.91
CA ALA A 544 1.03 3.28 -15.12
C ALA A 544 2.11 2.22 -14.87
N VAL A 545 1.95 1.47 -13.80
CA VAL A 545 2.60 0.18 -13.56
C VAL A 545 1.50 -0.86 -13.43
N LYS A 546 1.64 -1.99 -14.12
CA LYS A 546 0.71 -3.13 -14.01
C LYS A 546 1.47 -4.37 -13.62
N GLN A 547 1.03 -5.04 -12.56
CA GLN A 547 1.54 -6.35 -12.19
C GLN A 547 1.09 -7.39 -13.23
N ILE A 548 2.04 -8.20 -13.71
CA ILE A 548 1.77 -9.41 -14.50
C ILE A 548 2.05 -10.59 -13.58
N ASP A 549 1.12 -11.55 -13.46
CA ASP A 549 1.26 -12.69 -12.55
C ASP A 549 2.37 -13.68 -12.98
N GLY A 550 2.70 -13.68 -14.26
CA GLY A 550 3.70 -14.55 -14.87
C GLY A 550 3.32 -14.93 -16.30
N ILE A 551 4.25 -15.51 -17.04
CA ILE A 551 4.04 -16.00 -18.40
C ILE A 551 4.74 -17.34 -18.58
N ASP A 552 3.96 -18.39 -18.88
CA ASP A 552 4.46 -19.72 -19.18
C ASP A 552 5.45 -19.71 -20.37
N ALA A 553 6.34 -20.69 -20.42
CA ALA A 553 7.28 -20.88 -21.52
C ALA A 553 6.55 -20.97 -22.87
N GLY A 554 6.92 -20.10 -23.83
CA GLY A 554 6.32 -20.04 -25.16
C GLY A 554 4.92 -19.40 -25.20
N ALA A 555 4.40 -18.88 -24.08
CA ALA A 555 3.08 -18.29 -24.02
C ALA A 555 3.07 -16.80 -24.32
N THR A 556 1.87 -16.28 -24.56
CA THR A 556 1.60 -14.87 -24.82
C THR A 556 0.42 -14.42 -23.98
N VAL A 557 0.55 -13.25 -23.36
CA VAL A 557 -0.53 -12.57 -22.64
C VAL A 557 -0.86 -11.25 -23.34
N THR A 558 -2.14 -10.90 -23.37
CA THR A 558 -2.60 -9.59 -23.81
C THR A 558 -3.33 -8.94 -22.64
N ILE A 559 -2.93 -7.71 -22.31
CA ILE A 559 -3.59 -6.90 -21.28
C ILE A 559 -4.13 -5.62 -21.90
N ASP A 560 -5.22 -5.12 -21.33
CA ASP A 560 -5.85 -3.88 -21.72
C ASP A 560 -5.59 -2.82 -20.64
N VAL A 561 -4.75 -1.82 -20.96
CA VAL A 561 -4.37 -0.78 -20.00
C VAL A 561 -5.26 0.44 -20.17
N PRO A 562 -6.02 0.87 -19.15
CA PRO A 562 -6.77 2.12 -19.20
C PRO A 562 -5.79 3.30 -19.17
N LEU A 563 -6.00 4.27 -20.07
CA LEU A 563 -5.26 5.52 -20.16
C LEU A 563 -6.23 6.68 -20.38
N TYR A 564 -6.00 7.78 -19.66
CA TYR A 564 -6.74 9.02 -19.80
C TYR A 564 -5.86 10.07 -20.47
N THR A 565 -6.16 10.41 -21.73
CA THR A 565 -5.33 11.34 -22.52
C THR A 565 -6.16 12.10 -23.56
N THR A 566 -5.58 13.08 -24.24
CA THR A 566 -6.24 13.78 -25.35
C THR A 566 -6.31 12.92 -26.62
N PRO A 567 -7.29 13.12 -27.53
CA PRO A 567 -7.15 12.65 -28.91
C PRO A 567 -5.91 13.24 -29.57
N GLY A 568 -5.25 12.44 -30.39
CA GLY A 568 -4.07 12.87 -31.13
C GLY A 568 -2.94 11.87 -31.08
N LYS A 569 -1.77 12.30 -31.52
CA LYS A 569 -0.57 11.47 -31.49
C LYS A 569 0.11 11.60 -30.14
N HIS A 570 0.27 10.48 -29.47
CA HIS A 570 1.01 10.38 -28.23
C HIS A 570 2.17 9.39 -28.38
N ARG A 571 3.28 9.67 -27.69
CA ARG A 571 4.42 8.75 -27.62
C ARG A 571 4.18 7.77 -26.48
N ILE A 572 4.12 6.49 -26.81
CA ILE A 572 4.00 5.41 -25.84
C ILE A 572 5.31 4.66 -25.77
N LYS A 573 5.79 4.41 -24.54
CA LYS A 573 6.86 3.46 -24.26
C LYS A 573 6.37 2.48 -23.21
N VAL A 574 6.48 1.19 -23.50
CA VAL A 574 6.14 0.10 -22.59
C VAL A 574 7.41 -0.69 -22.30
N VAL A 575 7.65 -1.05 -21.04
CA VAL A 575 8.82 -1.82 -20.61
C VAL A 575 8.36 -2.95 -19.69
N ALA A 576 8.57 -4.20 -20.10
CA ALA A 576 8.39 -5.36 -19.24
C ALA A 576 9.59 -5.52 -18.31
N ASP A 577 9.32 -5.71 -17.02
CA ASP A 577 10.30 -5.91 -15.95
C ASP A 577 11.32 -4.76 -15.89
N GLU A 578 10.93 -3.48 -15.90
CA GLU A 578 11.89 -2.36 -15.96
C GLU A 578 13.03 -2.45 -14.91
N GLY A 579 12.74 -3.02 -13.73
CA GLY A 579 13.69 -3.29 -12.66
C GLY A 579 14.80 -4.31 -12.99
N SER A 580 14.66 -5.07 -14.07
CA SER A 580 15.60 -6.12 -14.50
C SER A 580 15.78 -7.23 -13.45
N ALA A 581 14.68 -7.61 -12.80
CA ALA A 581 14.65 -8.70 -11.85
C ALA A 581 14.69 -10.07 -12.56
N ILE A 582 14.17 -10.14 -13.80
CA ILE A 582 14.16 -11.36 -14.59
C ILE A 582 15.35 -11.35 -15.55
N LYS A 583 16.09 -12.46 -15.55
CA LYS A 583 17.12 -12.69 -16.55
C LYS A 583 16.47 -12.98 -17.89
N ASP A 584 16.87 -12.21 -18.89
CA ASP A 584 16.30 -12.25 -20.24
C ASP A 584 17.39 -12.50 -21.28
N SER A 585 17.12 -13.37 -22.24
CA SER A 585 18.06 -13.72 -23.31
C SER A 585 18.23 -12.61 -24.35
N ASN A 586 17.23 -11.74 -24.53
CA ASN A 586 17.28 -10.61 -25.44
C ASN A 586 16.62 -9.36 -24.86
N ARG A 587 17.24 -8.79 -23.82
CA ARG A 587 16.69 -7.63 -23.09
C ARG A 587 16.22 -6.43 -23.92
N ALA A 588 16.67 -6.30 -25.17
CA ALA A 588 16.30 -5.21 -26.05
C ALA A 588 14.84 -5.28 -26.54
N ASN A 589 14.19 -6.46 -26.55
CA ASN A 589 12.79 -6.60 -26.99
C ASN A 589 11.76 -6.51 -25.84
N ASN A 590 12.22 -6.45 -24.58
CA ASN A 590 11.37 -6.16 -23.41
C ASN A 590 10.77 -4.75 -23.43
N ALA A 591 11.20 -3.88 -24.35
CA ALA A 591 10.68 -2.55 -24.49
C ALA A 591 10.16 -2.29 -25.91
N ALA A 592 8.96 -1.71 -25.99
CA ALA A 592 8.36 -1.21 -27.22
C ALA A 592 8.09 0.28 -27.10
N GLU A 593 8.44 1.04 -28.14
CA GLU A 593 8.24 2.49 -28.16
C GLU A 593 7.76 2.96 -29.55
N GLY A 594 6.78 3.86 -29.57
CA GLY A 594 6.24 4.40 -30.83
C GLY A 594 5.27 5.56 -30.64
N GLU A 595 4.89 6.21 -31.74
CA GLU A 595 3.79 7.17 -31.78
C GLU A 595 2.49 6.44 -32.13
N TYR A 596 1.47 6.61 -31.29
CA TYR A 596 0.15 6.01 -31.48
C TYR A 596 -0.90 7.11 -31.58
N ALA A 597 -1.87 6.94 -32.48
CA ALA A 597 -2.98 7.85 -32.63
C ALA A 597 -4.12 7.40 -31.70
N PHE A 598 -4.48 8.26 -30.77
CA PHE A 598 -5.64 8.14 -29.90
C PHE A 598 -6.85 8.79 -30.63
N PRO A 599 -7.88 8.00 -31.01
CA PRO A 599 -8.90 8.39 -31.99
C PRO A 599 -9.97 9.38 -31.51
#